data_AF-A0A1V5MZG3-F1
#
_entry.id   AF-A0A1V5MZG3-F1
#
_cell.length_a   1.000
_cell.length_b   1.000
_cell.length_c   1.000
_cell.angle_alpha   90.00
_cell.angle_beta   90.00
_cell.angle_gamma   90.00
#
_symmetry.space_group_name_H-M   'P 1'
#
loop_
_entity.id
_entity.type
_entity.pdbx_description
1 polymer ?
#
loop_
_entity_poly.entity_id
_entity_poly.type
_entity_poly.pdbx_seq_one_letter_code
_entity_poly.pdbx_strand_id
1 'polypeptide(L)' 'MWQEEVFEKIFRAMKNDSILLTYSTKGMVRRNMRNAGFMVEKLPGPPGKREITRAFKI' A
#
# COMPACT_ATOMS: atom_id res chain seq x y z
N MET A 1 0.10 12.35 6.35
CA MET A 1 0.62 11.66 5.13
C MET A 1 -0.01 10.28 4.97
N TRP A 2 0.25 9.30 5.85
CA TRP A 2 -0.30 7.94 5.74
C TRP A 2 -1.66 7.73 6.43
N GLN A 3 -2.58 8.66 6.19
CA GLN A 3 -3.95 8.60 6.70
C GLN A 3 -4.83 7.77 5.76
N GLU A 4 -5.91 7.21 6.28
CA GLU A 4 -6.83 6.34 5.52
C GLU A 4 -7.49 7.10 4.36
N GLU A 5 -7.92 8.32 4.61
CA GLU A 5 -8.59 9.21 3.64
C GLU A 5 -7.68 9.55 2.45
N VAL A 6 -6.36 9.54 2.66
CA VAL A 6 -5.39 9.72 1.57
C VAL A 6 -5.35 8.48 0.69
N PHE A 7 -5.36 7.29 1.29
CA PHE A 7 -5.40 6.03 0.55
C PHE A 7 -6.70 5.84 -0.20
N GLU A 8 -7.84 6.23 0.36
CA GLU A 8 -9.13 6.18 -0.34
C GLU A 8 -9.12 7.04 -1.61
N LYS A 9 -8.57 8.25 -1.52
CA LYS A 9 -8.42 9.14 -2.68
C LYS A 9 -7.54 8.51 -3.76
N ILE A 10 -6.41 7.92 -3.36
CA ILE A 10 -5.51 7.21 -4.27
C ILE A 10 -6.22 6.02 -4.91
N PHE A 11 -6.92 5.19 -4.12
CA PHE A 11 -7.65 4.02 -4.60
C PHE A 11 -8.69 4.40 -5.66
N ARG A 12 -9.46 5.48 -5.41
CA ARG A 12 -10.47 5.97 -6.37
C ARG A 12 -9.83 6.49 -7.66
N ALA A 13 -8.65 7.10 -7.59
CA ALA A 13 -7.93 7.62 -8.75
C ALA A 13 -7.20 6.54 -9.57
N MET A 14 -6.88 5.39 -8.98
CA MET A 14 -6.19 4.29 -9.64
C MET A 14 -7.10 3.51 -10.59
N LYS A 15 -6.54 2.99 -11.70
CA LYS A 15 -7.23 2.01 -12.55
C LYS A 15 -7.32 0.65 -11.86
N ASN A 16 -8.28 -0.18 -12.24
CA ASN A 16 -8.29 -1.58 -11.81
C ASN A 16 -7.04 -2.30 -12.32
N ASP A 17 -6.66 -3.35 -11.61
CA ASP A 17 -5.44 -4.15 -11.81
C ASP A 17 -4.12 -3.37 -11.72
N SER A 18 -4.12 -2.20 -11.05
CA SER A 18 -2.91 -1.39 -10.87
C SER A 18 -2.27 -1.56 -9.50
N ILE A 19 -0.99 -1.21 -9.41
CA ILE A 19 -0.12 -1.45 -8.25
C ILE A 19 0.34 -0.12 -7.65
N LEU A 20 0.31 -0.04 -6.33
CA LEU A 20 0.97 0.98 -5.52
C LEU A 20 2.08 0.32 -4.69
N LEU A 21 3.29 0.88 -4.74
CA LEU A 21 4.46 0.33 -4.07
C LEU A 21 5.10 1.38 -3.15
N THR A 22 5.49 0.98 -1.94
CA THR A 22 6.15 1.89 -0.99
C THR A 22 7.20 1.20 -0.14
N TYR A 23 8.26 1.95 0.19
CA TYR A 23 9.28 1.53 1.14
C TYR A 23 8.76 1.43 2.59
N SER A 24 7.59 2.00 2.89
CA SER A 24 7.04 2.01 4.24
C SER A 24 6.48 0.64 4.63
N THR A 25 6.99 0.07 5.72
CA THR A 25 6.56 -1.23 6.28
C THR A 25 5.87 -1.08 7.64
N LYS A 26 5.46 0.13 8.02
CA LYS A 26 4.73 0.36 9.27
C LYS A 26 3.37 -0.34 9.25
N GLY A 27 3.00 -0.99 10.35
CA GLY A 27 1.73 -1.74 10.46
C GLY A 27 0.49 -0.88 10.18
N MET A 28 0.46 0.34 10.70
CA MET A 28 -0.62 1.31 10.48
C MET A 28 -0.81 1.62 8.98
N VAL A 29 0.27 1.74 8.21
CA VAL A 29 0.22 2.05 6.78
C VAL A 29 -0.50 0.94 6.02
N ARG A 30 -0.13 -0.33 6.29
CA ARG A 30 -0.80 -1.48 5.66
C ARG A 30 -2.26 -1.62 6.09
N ARG A 31 -2.59 -1.34 7.36
CA ARG A 31 -3.96 -1.37 7.85
C ARG A 31 -4.82 -0.32 7.14
N ASN A 32 -4.34 0.92 7.07
CA ASN A 32 -5.07 2.01 6.42
C ASN A 32 -5.22 1.75 4.90
N MET A 33 -4.22 1.17 4.24
CA MET A 33 -4.36 0.72 2.84
C MET A 33 -5.46 -0.35 2.68
N ARG A 34 -5.51 -1.35 3.57
CA ARG A 34 -6.56 -2.38 3.52
C ARG A 34 -7.95 -1.80 3.77
N ASN A 35 -8.09 -0.90 4.75
CA ASN A 35 -9.35 -0.22 5.03
C ASN A 35 -9.83 0.60 3.82
N ALA A 36 -8.91 1.26 3.11
CA ALA A 36 -9.21 2.00 1.89
C ALA A 36 -9.57 1.11 0.68
N GLY A 37 -9.48 -0.22 0.80
CA GLY A 37 -9.89 -1.19 -0.23
C GLY A 37 -8.74 -1.88 -0.98
N PHE A 38 -7.48 -1.58 -0.66
CA PHE A 38 -6.35 -2.24 -1.32
C PHE A 38 -6.16 -3.68 -0.82
N MET A 39 -5.83 -4.60 -1.74
CA MET A 39 -5.20 -5.86 -1.35
C MET A 39 -3.71 -5.61 -1.08
N VAL A 40 -3.20 -5.98 0.10
CA VAL A 40 -1.85 -5.58 0.54
C VAL A 40 -1.02 -6.80 0.92
N GLU A 41 0.16 -6.90 0.30
CA GLU A 41 1.17 -7.91 0.60
C GLU A 41 2.53 -7.27 0.94
N LYS A 42 3.44 -8.12 1.39
CA LYS A 42 4.82 -7.76 1.68
C LYS A 42 5.73 -8.42 0.65
N LEU A 43 6.72 -7.68 0.19
CA LEU A 43 7.79 -8.21 -0.66
C LEU A 43 9.13 -8.15 0.07
N PRO A 44 10.10 -9.02 -0.27
CA PRO A 44 11.49 -8.84 0.12
C PRO A 44 11.96 -7.43 -0.24
N GLY A 45 12.63 -6.77 0.72
CA GLY A 45 13.18 -5.44 0.48
C GLY A 45 14.50 -5.47 -0.28
N PRO A 46 14.92 -4.34 -0.88
CA PRO A 46 16.26 -4.20 -1.46
C PRO A 46 17.34 -4.27 -0.35
N PRO A 47 18.64 -4.36 -0.71
CA PRO A 47 19.73 -4.37 0.26
C PRO A 47 19.57 -3.28 1.34
N GLY A 48 19.63 -3.69 2.61
CA GLY A 48 19.42 -2.78 3.75
C GLY A 48 17.97 -2.61 4.21
N LYS A 49 16.98 -3.23 3.55
CA LYS A 49 15.58 -3.27 3.98
C LYS A 49 15.08 -4.71 3.98
N ARG A 50 14.46 -5.15 5.08
CA ARG A 50 13.91 -6.52 5.18
C ARG A 50 12.73 -6.72 4.22
N GLU A 51 11.84 -5.74 4.16
CA GLU A 51 10.59 -5.84 3.41
C GLU A 51 10.23 -4.47 2.81
N ILE A 52 9.34 -4.50 1.81
CA ILE A 52 8.59 -3.35 1.28
C ILE A 52 7.10 -3.73 1.17
N THR A 53 6.23 -2.74 1.02
CA THR A 53 4.79 -2.96 0.90
C THR A 53 4.34 -2.80 -0.55
N ARG A 54 3.58 -3.77 -1.06
CA ARG A 54 2.90 -3.72 -2.35
C ARG A 54 1.39 -3.79 -2.12
N ALA A 55 0.64 -2.89 -2.76
CA ALA A 55 -0.80 -2.78 -2.67
C ALA A 55 -1.41 -2.83 -4.08
N PHE A 56 -2.53 -3.54 -4.23
CA PHE A 56 -3.24 -3.72 -5.49
C PHE A 56 -4.64 -3.12 -5.39
N LYS A 57 -5.08 -2.49 -6.48
CA LYS A 57 -6.49 -2.29 -6.76
C LYS A 57 -6.93 -3.38 -7.73
N ILE A 58 -7.80 -4.28 -7.26
CA ILE A 58 -8.46 -5.30 -8.08
C ILE A 58 -9.86 -4.77 -8.39
#